data_AF-A0A1E5QWW3-F1
#
_entry.id   AF-A0A1E5QWW3-F1
#
_cell.length_a   1.000
_cell.length_b   1.000
_cell.length_c   1.000
_cell.angle_alpha   90.00
_cell.angle_beta   90.00
_cell.angle_gamma   90.00
#
_symmetry.space_group_name_H-M   'P 1'
#
loop_
_entity.id
_entity.type
_entity.pdbx_description
1 polymer ?
#
loop_
_entity_poly.entity_id
_entity_poly.type
_entity_poly.pdbx_seq_one_letter_code
_entity_poly.pdbx_strand_id
1 'polypeptide(L)'
;MTILYEDEYIICDDDALTILYYYFPFGDKRIPYRNINQVSIQEMTWWRGKTRIWGGSLSYWLNLDPKRPWKDKLIIIDEGELTKPVITPDNPEQVYQILLTKTHN
;
A
#
# COMPACT_ATOMS: atom_id res chain seq x y z
N MET A 1 -10.53 -17.62 3.70
CA MET A 1 -10.12 -16.21 3.80
C MET A 1 -9.81 -15.93 5.25
N THR A 2 -8.53 -15.84 5.55
CA THR A 2 -8.02 -15.56 6.90
C THR A 2 -7.37 -14.18 6.87
N ILE A 3 -7.88 -13.25 7.67
CA ILE A 3 -7.28 -11.92 7.78
C ILE A 3 -5.99 -12.00 8.59
N LEU A 4 -4.90 -11.54 7.99
CA LEU A 4 -3.57 -11.48 8.60
C LEU A 4 -3.27 -10.09 9.18
N TYR A 5 -3.87 -9.06 8.59
CA TYR A 5 -3.81 -7.67 9.02
C TYR A 5 -5.00 -6.89 8.47
N GLU A 6 -5.53 -5.94 9.24
CA GLU A 6 -6.56 -5.02 8.82
C GLU A 6 -6.41 -3.68 9.56
N ASP A 7 -6.46 -2.58 8.81
CA ASP A 7 -6.65 -1.23 9.32
C ASP A 7 -7.72 -0.48 8.47
N GLU A 8 -7.87 0.82 8.68
CA GLU A 8 -8.88 1.65 7.99
C GLU A 8 -8.73 1.66 6.46
N TYR A 9 -7.52 1.41 5.94
CA TYR A 9 -7.21 1.53 4.51
C TYR A 9 -6.65 0.26 3.88
N ILE A 10 -6.17 -0.69 4.67
CA ILE A 10 -5.38 -1.83 4.20
C ILE A 10 -5.88 -3.12 4.82
N ILE A 11 -6.13 -4.12 3.99
CA ILE A 11 -6.41 -5.49 4.40
C ILE A 11 -5.37 -6.40 3.76
N CYS A 12 -4.73 -7.23 4.57
CA CYS A 12 -3.94 -8.36 4.07
C CYS A 12 -4.63 -9.64 4.53
N ASP A 13 -5.01 -10.48 3.58
CA ASP A 13 -5.55 -11.80 3.87
C ASP A 13 -4.58 -12.91 3.44
N ASP A 14 -5.07 -14.13 3.35
CA ASP A 14 -4.27 -15.28 2.97
C ASP A 14 -3.87 -15.32 1.48
N ASP A 15 -4.52 -14.54 0.62
CA ASP A 15 -4.41 -14.58 -0.86
C ASP A 15 -3.99 -13.24 -1.49
N ALA A 16 -4.34 -12.10 -0.89
CA ALA A 16 -4.07 -10.79 -1.49
C ALA A 16 -3.93 -9.64 -0.50
N LEU A 17 -3.40 -8.53 -1.03
CA LEU A 17 -3.50 -7.19 -0.47
C LEU A 17 -4.76 -6.50 -1.03
N THR A 18 -5.62 -5.97 -0.17
CA THR A 18 -6.68 -5.04 -0.56
C THR A 18 -6.36 -3.64 -0.05
N ILE A 19 -6.40 -2.67 -0.95
CA ILE A 19 -6.18 -1.26 -0.69
C ILE A 19 -7.52 -0.54 -0.83
N LEU A 20 -8.10 -0.16 0.31
CA LEU A 20 -9.37 0.53 0.38
C LEU A 20 -9.23 1.98 -0.11
N TYR A 21 -10.30 2.49 -0.71
CA TYR A 21 -10.35 3.86 -1.26
C TYR A 21 -9.23 4.16 -2.26
N TYR A 22 -8.80 3.15 -3.02
CA TYR A 22 -7.78 3.31 -4.06
C TYR A 22 -8.31 4.14 -5.23
N TYR A 23 -9.56 3.89 -5.65
CA TYR A 23 -10.24 4.59 -6.74
C TYR A 23 -11.25 5.63 -6.22
N PHE A 24 -10.97 6.25 -5.07
CA PHE A 24 -11.85 7.22 -4.42
C PHE A 24 -12.50 8.22 -5.41
N PRO A 25 -13.83 8.50 -5.31
CA PRO A 25 -14.73 8.15 -4.21
C PRO A 25 -15.27 6.72 -4.20
N PHE A 26 -14.99 5.89 -5.21
CA PHE A 26 -15.60 4.57 -5.30
C PHE A 26 -14.58 3.49 -5.66
N GLY A 27 -14.51 2.48 -4.80
CA GLY A 27 -13.83 1.24 -5.12
C GLY A 27 -12.43 1.12 -4.53
N ASP A 28 -12.10 -0.14 -4.34
CA ASP A 28 -10.88 -0.61 -3.72
C ASP A 28 -10.03 -1.32 -4.78
N LYS A 29 -8.74 -1.44 -4.53
CA LYS A 29 -7.86 -2.23 -5.38
C LYS A 29 -7.46 -3.49 -4.64
N ARG A 30 -7.78 -4.66 -5.20
CA ARG A 30 -7.30 -5.95 -4.71
C ARG A 30 -6.17 -6.47 -5.59
N ILE A 31 -5.05 -6.83 -4.99
CA ILE A 31 -3.82 -7.26 -5.65
C ILE A 31 -3.43 -8.63 -5.07
N PRO A 32 -3.68 -9.74 -5.80
CA PRO A 32 -3.21 -11.06 -5.42
C PRO A 32 -1.69 -11.06 -5.23
N TYR A 33 -1.19 -11.74 -4.21
CA TYR A 33 0.25 -11.70 -3.91
C TYR A 33 1.12 -12.21 -5.07
N ARG A 34 0.62 -13.20 -5.82
CA ARG A 34 1.26 -13.73 -7.04
C ARG A 34 1.46 -12.70 -8.17
N ASN A 35 0.79 -11.55 -8.11
CA ASN A 35 0.92 -10.48 -9.10
C ASN A 35 1.89 -9.39 -8.62
N ILE A 36 2.42 -9.48 -7.39
CA ILE A 36 3.36 -8.49 -6.85
C ILE A 36 4.78 -8.99 -7.13
N ASN A 37 5.48 -8.29 -8.01
CA ASN A 37 6.85 -8.60 -8.40
C ASN A 37 7.86 -8.11 -7.37
N GLN A 38 7.63 -6.94 -6.78
CA GLN A 38 8.53 -6.35 -5.79
C GLN A 38 7.76 -5.52 -4.77
N VAL A 39 8.28 -5.50 -3.55
CA VAL A 39 7.77 -4.67 -2.44
C VAL A 39 8.95 -3.89 -1.88
N SER A 40 8.74 -2.60 -1.60
CA SER A 40 9.76 -1.79 -0.93
C SER A 40 9.15 -0.91 0.14
N ILE A 41 9.85 -0.76 1.27
CA ILE A 41 9.48 0.15 2.36
C ILE A 41 10.44 1.34 2.37
N GLN A 42 9.91 2.54 2.56
CA GLN A 42 10.71 3.77 2.60
C GLN A 42 10.26 4.68 3.73
N GLU A 43 11.22 5.40 4.32
CA GLU A 43 10.92 6.50 5.25
C GLU A 43 10.34 7.70 4.50
N MET A 44 9.29 8.28 5.09
CA MET A 44 8.67 9.50 4.63
C MET A 44 9.36 10.70 5.29
N THR A 45 10.01 11.51 4.47
CA THR A 45 10.50 12.82 4.91
C THR A 45 9.51 13.90 4.50
N TRP A 46 9.49 15.03 5.23
CA TRP A 46 8.68 16.21 4.89
C TRP A 46 8.83 16.63 3.43
N TRP A 47 10.04 16.51 2.88
CA TRP A 47 10.39 16.88 1.51
C TRP A 47 9.93 15.89 0.45
N ARG A 48 9.51 14.67 0.83
CA ARG A 48 9.11 13.59 -0.09
C ARG A 48 7.59 13.40 -0.23
N GLY A 49 6.82 14.48 -0.04
CA GLY A 49 5.39 14.47 -0.36
C GLY A 49 4.47 13.93 0.75
N LYS A 50 4.88 14.07 2.02
CA LYS A 50 4.10 13.70 3.22
C LYS A 50 2.69 14.30 3.23
N THR A 51 2.46 15.42 2.55
CA THR A 51 1.17 16.13 2.49
C THR A 51 0.19 15.58 1.44
N ARG A 52 0.59 14.67 0.53
CA ARG A 52 -0.32 14.15 -0.50
C ARG A 52 -1.18 13.02 0.05
N ILE A 53 -2.45 13.31 0.30
CA ILE A 53 -3.38 12.35 0.91
C ILE A 53 -4.05 11.40 -0.09
N TRP A 54 -4.07 11.71 -1.39
CA TRP A 54 -4.66 10.86 -2.45
C TRP A 54 -4.11 11.20 -3.85
N GLY A 55 -4.29 10.30 -4.81
CA GLY A 55 -3.87 10.47 -6.20
C GLY A 55 -2.37 10.27 -6.35
N GLY A 56 -1.74 10.82 -7.38
CA GLY A 56 -0.31 10.60 -7.58
C GLY A 56 0.28 11.19 -8.84
N SER A 57 1.38 10.58 -9.28
CA SER A 57 2.04 10.86 -10.56
C SER A 57 1.91 9.64 -11.47
N LEU A 58 2.51 9.72 -12.66
CA LEU A 58 2.54 8.59 -13.60
C LEU A 58 3.19 7.34 -12.99
N SER A 59 4.15 7.49 -12.07
CA SER A 59 4.91 6.37 -11.49
C SER A 59 4.36 5.87 -10.16
N TYR A 60 3.62 6.70 -9.42
CA TYR A 60 3.14 6.37 -8.08
C TYR A 60 1.71 6.81 -7.89
N TRP A 61 0.85 5.92 -7.38
CA TRP A 61 -0.54 6.22 -7.07
C TRP A 61 -0.84 5.92 -5.61
N LEU A 62 -1.37 6.90 -4.89
CA LEU A 62 -1.68 6.80 -3.49
C LEU A 62 -3.20 6.67 -3.29
N ASN A 63 -3.62 5.71 -2.47
CA ASN A 63 -5.00 5.62 -2.00
C ASN A 63 -5.33 6.81 -1.07
N LEU A 64 -6.63 7.07 -0.87
CA LEU A 64 -7.05 8.13 0.05
C LEU A 64 -6.69 7.73 1.49
N ASP A 65 -5.79 8.50 2.09
CA ASP A 65 -5.40 8.40 3.50
C ASP A 65 -5.19 9.82 4.06
N PRO A 66 -6.22 10.41 4.68
CA PRO A 66 -6.11 11.72 5.33
C PRO A 66 -5.09 11.74 6.46
N LYS A 67 -4.78 10.58 7.06
CA LYS A 67 -3.83 10.45 8.18
C LYS A 67 -2.37 10.37 7.71
N ARG A 68 -2.12 10.22 6.40
CA ARG A 68 -0.78 10.11 5.83
C ARG A 68 0.22 11.19 6.30
N PRO A 69 -0.16 12.47 6.49
CA PRO A 69 0.78 13.49 6.97
C PRO A 69 1.41 13.21 8.35
N TRP A 70 0.81 12.31 9.14
CA TRP A 70 1.31 11.91 10.46
C TRP A 70 2.00 10.54 10.46
N LYS A 71 2.10 9.86 9.31
CA LYS A 71 2.77 8.56 9.16
C LYS A 71 4.22 8.74 8.74
N ASP A 72 5.09 7.82 9.13
CA ASP A 72 6.55 7.98 8.92
C ASP A 72 7.13 7.04 7.88
N LYS A 73 6.35 6.06 7.40
CA LYS A 73 6.77 5.11 6.37
C LYS A 73 5.68 4.88 5.34
N LEU A 74 6.12 4.59 4.13
CA LEU A 74 5.28 4.14 3.02
C LEU A 74 5.81 2.81 2.49
N ILE A 75 4.91 2.06 1.88
CA ILE A 75 5.23 0.82 1.16
C ILE A 75 4.81 1.00 -0.29
N ILE A 76 5.71 0.67 -1.20
CA ILE A 76 5.50 0.70 -2.65
C ILE A 76 5.31 -0.73 -3.12
N ILE A 77 4.23 -0.95 -3.86
CA ILE A 77 3.87 -2.23 -4.46
C ILE A 77 4.18 -2.16 -5.96
N ASP A 78 5.03 -3.06 -6.45
CA ASP A 78 5.36 -3.17 -7.86
C ASP A 78 4.68 -4.40 -8.46
N GLU A 79 3.66 -4.17 -9.28
CA GLU A 79 2.94 -5.22 -10.03
C GLU A 79 3.58 -5.47 -11.42
N GLY A 80 4.72 -4.82 -11.73
CA GLY A 80 5.30 -4.78 -13.08
C GLY A 80 4.69 -3.69 -13.98
N GLU A 81 3.78 -2.89 -13.43
CA GLU A 81 3.09 -1.82 -14.13
C GLU A 81 3.82 -0.47 -13.99
N LEU A 82 3.54 0.45 -14.92
CA LEU A 82 4.15 1.78 -14.92
C LEU A 82 3.82 2.56 -13.63
N THR A 83 2.58 2.45 -13.17
CA THR A 83 2.09 3.15 -11.98
C THR A 83 2.03 2.19 -10.80
N LYS A 84 2.79 2.50 -9.75
CA LYS A 84 2.93 1.67 -8.55
C LYS A 84 2.02 2.14 -7.43
N PRO A 85 1.16 1.29 -6.86
CA PRO A 85 0.46 1.59 -5.62
C PRO A 85 1.42 1.95 -4.50
N VAL A 86 1.09 2.99 -3.75
CA VAL A 86 1.80 3.39 -2.54
C VAL A 86 0.80 3.44 -1.40
N ILE A 87 1.09 2.65 -0.36
CA ILE A 87 0.24 2.50 0.81
C ILE A 87 0.97 3.00 2.06
N THR A 88 0.18 3.41 3.04
CA THR A 88 0.66 3.91 4.33
C THR A 88 -0.15 3.26 5.44
N PRO A 89 0.02 1.94 5.69
CA PRO A 89 -0.69 1.26 6.77
C PRO A 89 -0.34 1.84 8.15
N ASP A 90 -1.18 1.60 9.13
CA ASP A 90 -0.94 2.04 10.52
C ASP A 90 0.22 1.26 11.17
N ASN A 91 0.46 0.00 10.77
CA ASN A 91 1.65 -0.79 11.14
C ASN A 91 2.48 -1.20 9.90
N PRO A 92 3.39 -0.33 9.42
CA PRO A 92 4.13 -0.56 8.19
C PRO A 92 5.11 -1.74 8.25
N GLU A 93 5.72 -2.01 9.41
CA GLU A 93 6.59 -3.17 9.57
C GLU A 93 5.82 -4.48 9.42
N GLN A 94 4.67 -4.62 10.08
CA GLN A 94 3.86 -5.83 10.01
C GLN A 94 3.37 -6.09 8.59
N VAL A 95 2.81 -5.08 7.92
CA VAL A 95 2.32 -5.21 6.54
C VAL A 95 3.47 -5.55 5.60
N TYR A 96 4.63 -4.91 5.74
CA TYR A 96 5.79 -5.21 4.91
C TYR A 96 6.27 -6.66 5.08
N GLN A 97 6.29 -7.20 6.30
CA GLN A 97 6.65 -8.60 6.55
C GLN A 97 5.65 -9.59 5.96
N ILE A 98 4.35 -9.30 6.03
CA ILE A 98 3.32 -10.12 5.38
C ILE A 98 3.55 -10.13 3.88
N LEU A 99 3.74 -8.96 3.28
CA LEU A 99 3.99 -8.83 1.84
C LEU A 99 5.24 -9.60 1.41
N LEU A 100 6.38 -9.42 2.09
CA LEU A 100 7.61 -10.17 1.78
C LEU A 100 7.39 -11.68 1.82
N THR A 101 6.73 -12.17 2.88
CA THR A 101 6.45 -13.59 3.07
C THR A 101 5.52 -14.13 1.98
N LYS A 102 4.53 -13.35 1.57
CA LYS A 102 3.51 -13.79 0.62
C LYS A 102 3.91 -13.69 -0.85
N THR A 103 4.88 -12.83 -1.19
CA THR A 103 5.33 -12.64 -2.58
C THR A 103 6.56 -13.48 -2.96
N HIS A 104 7.28 -14.05 -1.99
CA HIS A 104 8.49 -14.86 -2.22
C HIS A 104 8.27 -16.37 -1.98
N ASN A 105 7.02 -16.82 -1.88
CA ASN A 105 6.64 -18.23 -1.80
C ASN A 105 6.14 -18.75 -3.15
#